data_AF-C2EQA6-F1
#
_entry.id   AF-C2EQA6-F1
#
_cell.length_a   1.000
_cell.length_b   1.000
_cell.length_c   1.000
_cell.angle_alpha   90.00
_cell.angle_beta   90.00
_cell.angle_gamma   90.00
#
_symmetry.space_group_name_H-M   'P 1'
#
loop_
_entity.id
_entity.type
_entity.pdbx_description
1 polymer ?
#
loop_
_entity_poly.entity_id
_entity_poly.type
_entity_poly.pdbx_seq_one_letter_code
_entity_poly.pdbx_strand_id
1 'polypeptide(L)'
;MTIGELLKEYRLSQNKKQKEFIGQIISPSYYSKVEKNIHRITASDLLALLHYNDISPRDFFTRLDQDDQFKYQQLRDFNDLMLDAYYNNDKKELEHIKSLIDQSSLAKKDKQEQKLLVDGWLESMKKPDEDPDNEVGRKIKEQIFNIPNLNEAKITLFCNFMRFFDLDTDKMIATQIINQYQKENDIDIQEKILAIIINILVF
;
A
#
# COMPACT_ATOMS: atom_id res chain seq x y z
N MET A 1 -6.79 -17.53 11.76
CA MET A 1 -6.79 -18.72 10.89
C MET A 1 -5.35 -19.01 10.49
N THR A 2 -4.91 -20.27 10.50
CA THR A 2 -3.56 -20.65 10.03
C THR A 2 -3.56 -21.11 8.58
N ILE A 3 -2.36 -21.19 7.98
CA ILE A 3 -2.18 -21.77 6.63
C ILE A 3 -2.72 -23.21 6.58
N GLY A 4 -2.42 -24.03 7.59
CA GLY A 4 -2.87 -25.42 7.64
C GLY A 4 -4.39 -25.57 7.74
N GLU A 5 -5.04 -24.72 8.53
CA GLU A 5 -6.50 -24.67 8.66
C GLU A 5 -7.16 -24.26 7.34
N LEU A 6 -6.65 -23.20 6.69
CA LEU A 6 -7.21 -22.71 5.44
C LEU A 6 -7.02 -23.70 4.28
N LEU A 7 -5.85 -24.34 4.17
CA LEU A 7 -5.61 -25.40 3.17
C LEU A 7 -6.57 -26.58 3.36
N LYS A 8 -6.82 -26.98 4.62
CA LYS A 8 -7.79 -28.03 4.95
C LYS A 8 -9.20 -27.62 4.52
N GLU A 9 -9.59 -26.37 4.74
CA GLU A 9 -10.89 -25.86 4.35
C GLU A 9 -11.08 -25.87 2.83
N TYR A 10 -10.11 -25.35 2.06
CA TYR A 10 -10.12 -25.42 0.59
C TYR A 10 -10.23 -26.86 0.09
N ARG A 11 -9.42 -27.77 0.65
CA ARG A 11 -9.47 -29.18 0.28
C ARG A 11 -10.86 -29.79 0.51
N LEU A 12 -11.47 -29.53 1.65
CA LEU A 12 -12.80 -30.04 1.99
C LEU A 12 -13.88 -29.42 1.10
N SER A 13 -13.80 -28.13 0.79
CA SER A 13 -14.73 -27.45 -0.12
C SER A 13 -14.72 -28.01 -1.54
N GLN A 14 -13.55 -28.51 -1.99
CA GLN A 14 -13.39 -29.19 -3.27
C GLN A 14 -13.70 -30.69 -3.22
N ASN A 15 -14.18 -31.22 -2.08
CA ASN A 15 -14.45 -32.64 -1.85
C ASN A 15 -13.25 -33.58 -2.10
N LYS A 16 -12.02 -33.09 -1.90
CA LYS A 16 -10.79 -33.86 -2.14
C LYS A 16 -10.27 -34.54 -0.87
N LYS A 17 -9.75 -35.76 -1.01
CA LYS A 17 -8.88 -36.41 -0.01
C LYS A 17 -7.50 -35.76 -0.04
N GLN A 18 -6.73 -35.92 1.03
CA GLN A 18 -5.38 -35.36 1.12
C GLN A 18 -4.48 -35.77 -0.06
N LYS A 19 -4.53 -37.04 -0.48
CA LYS A 19 -3.77 -37.54 -1.65
C LYS A 19 -4.16 -36.84 -2.96
N GLU A 20 -5.44 -36.55 -3.15
CA GLU A 20 -5.96 -35.91 -4.37
C GLU A 20 -5.58 -34.42 -4.40
N PHE A 21 -5.59 -33.77 -3.23
CA PHE A 21 -5.26 -32.36 -3.07
C PHE A 21 -3.78 -32.05 -3.22
N ILE A 22 -2.88 -32.97 -2.83
CA ILE A 22 -1.44 -32.73 -2.90
C ILE A 22 -0.79 -33.21 -4.19
N GLY A 23 -1.46 -34.07 -4.96
CA GLY A 23 -0.88 -34.71 -6.15
C GLY A 23 0.46 -35.38 -5.82
N GLN A 24 1.52 -34.94 -6.49
CA GLN A 24 2.91 -35.36 -6.22
C GLN A 24 3.81 -34.24 -5.66
N ILE A 25 3.20 -33.14 -5.20
CA ILE A 25 3.95 -31.95 -4.74
C ILE A 25 4.64 -32.25 -3.40
N ILE A 26 3.92 -32.87 -2.48
CA ILE A 26 4.43 -33.25 -1.14
C ILE A 26 3.87 -34.59 -0.71
N SER A 27 4.52 -35.22 0.29
CA SER A 27 4.06 -36.50 0.81
C SER A 27 2.77 -36.37 1.64
N PRO A 28 1.87 -37.38 1.60
CA PRO A 28 0.65 -37.36 2.41
C PRO A 28 0.89 -37.23 3.92
N SER A 29 1.96 -37.86 4.42
CA SER A 29 2.31 -37.81 5.85
C SER A 29 2.77 -36.41 6.27
N TYR A 30 3.53 -35.73 5.42
CA TYR A 30 3.95 -34.35 5.65
C TYR A 30 2.74 -33.41 5.59
N TYR A 31 1.91 -33.50 4.55
CA TYR A 31 0.72 -32.65 4.42
C TYR A 31 -0.29 -32.84 5.56
N SER A 32 -0.49 -34.09 6.04
CA SER A 32 -1.34 -34.32 7.22
C SER A 32 -0.83 -33.60 8.48
N LYS A 33 0.47 -33.36 8.60
CA LYS A 33 1.04 -32.58 9.70
C LYS A 33 0.90 -31.08 9.47
N VAL A 34 0.95 -30.62 8.22
CA VAL A 34 0.66 -29.23 7.84
C VAL A 34 -0.78 -28.85 8.18
N GLU A 35 -1.77 -29.64 7.76
CA GLU A 35 -3.19 -29.38 8.09
C GLU A 35 -3.50 -29.40 9.59
N LYS A 36 -2.65 -30.09 10.38
CA LYS A 36 -2.75 -30.14 11.85
C LYS A 36 -1.93 -29.06 12.55
N ASN A 37 -1.32 -28.14 11.80
CA ASN A 37 -0.42 -27.10 12.30
C ASN A 37 0.81 -27.64 13.06
N ILE A 38 1.18 -28.90 12.83
CA ILE A 38 2.34 -29.54 13.47
C ILE A 38 3.61 -29.19 12.68
N HIS A 39 3.51 -29.12 11.35
CA HIS A 39 4.62 -28.76 10.46
C HIS A 39 4.31 -27.46 9.72
N ARG A 40 5.35 -26.63 9.53
CA ARG A 40 5.30 -25.50 8.59
C ARG A 40 5.47 -26.00 7.16
N ILE A 41 4.80 -25.34 6.23
CA ILE A 41 4.97 -25.53 4.78
C ILE A 41 5.93 -24.48 4.23
N THR A 42 6.75 -24.84 3.25
CA THR A 42 7.62 -23.87 2.55
C THR A 42 6.77 -22.99 1.63
N ALA A 43 7.24 -21.79 1.31
CA ALA A 43 6.52 -20.90 0.39
C ALA A 43 6.37 -21.52 -1.01
N SER A 44 7.42 -22.20 -1.50
CA SER A 44 7.42 -22.88 -2.80
C SER A 44 6.38 -24.01 -2.84
N ASP A 45 6.32 -24.86 -1.81
CA ASP A 45 5.34 -25.94 -1.75
C ASP A 45 3.91 -25.41 -1.61
N LEU A 46 3.72 -24.33 -0.85
CA LEU A 46 2.41 -23.66 -0.73
C LEU A 46 1.95 -23.15 -2.09
N LEU A 47 2.77 -22.37 -2.79
CA LEU A 47 2.41 -21.84 -4.11
C LEU A 47 2.12 -22.96 -5.11
N ALA A 48 2.93 -24.02 -5.13
CA ALA A 48 2.71 -25.18 -5.97
C ALA A 48 1.36 -25.86 -5.67
N LEU A 49 1.00 -26.04 -4.39
CA LEU A 49 -0.29 -26.59 -3.99
C LEU A 49 -1.47 -25.70 -4.38
N LEU A 50 -1.34 -24.39 -4.20
CA LEU A 50 -2.40 -23.43 -4.56
C LEU A 50 -2.67 -23.48 -6.06
N HIS A 51 -1.62 -23.39 -6.88
CA HIS A 51 -1.75 -23.48 -8.34
C HIS A 51 -2.30 -24.84 -8.80
N TYR A 52 -1.85 -25.95 -8.21
CA TYR A 52 -2.34 -27.29 -8.56
C TYR A 52 -3.82 -27.50 -8.23
N ASN A 53 -4.38 -26.75 -7.28
CA ASN A 53 -5.79 -26.83 -6.92
C ASN A 53 -6.63 -25.66 -7.45
N ASP A 54 -6.11 -24.89 -8.41
CA ASP A 54 -6.74 -23.70 -8.98
C ASP A 54 -7.16 -22.67 -7.90
N ILE A 55 -6.37 -22.56 -6.83
CA ILE A 55 -6.56 -21.59 -5.76
C ILE A 55 -5.69 -20.38 -6.05
N SER A 56 -6.32 -19.21 -6.21
CA SER A 56 -5.63 -17.94 -6.35
C SER A 56 -4.78 -17.65 -5.10
N PRO A 57 -3.46 -17.41 -5.23
CA PRO A 57 -2.64 -16.96 -4.11
C PRO A 57 -3.18 -15.70 -3.46
N ARG A 58 -3.73 -14.77 -4.26
CA ARG A 58 -4.37 -13.56 -3.76
C ARG A 58 -5.53 -13.91 -2.82
N ASP A 59 -6.47 -14.73 -3.28
CA ASP A 59 -7.67 -15.09 -2.51
C ASP A 59 -7.31 -15.88 -1.26
N PHE A 60 -6.30 -16.75 -1.36
CA PHE A 60 -5.78 -17.49 -0.21
C PHE A 60 -5.26 -16.53 0.87
N PHE A 61 -4.37 -15.60 0.54
CA PHE A 61 -3.80 -14.67 1.52
C PHE A 61 -4.81 -13.63 2.01
N THR A 62 -5.75 -13.19 1.16
CA THR A 62 -6.88 -12.34 1.56
C THR A 62 -7.74 -12.99 2.63
N ARG A 63 -7.99 -14.30 2.52
CA ARG A 63 -8.71 -15.05 3.56
C ARG A 63 -7.84 -15.28 4.79
N LEU A 64 -6.56 -15.59 4.60
CA LEU A 64 -5.63 -15.90 5.68
C LEU A 64 -5.46 -14.73 6.65
N ASP A 65 -5.37 -13.50 6.12
CA ASP A 65 -5.10 -12.29 6.89
C ASP A 65 -6.10 -11.18 6.54
N GLN A 66 -7.34 -11.35 7.03
CA GLN A 66 -8.41 -10.36 6.86
C GLN A 66 -8.09 -9.04 7.59
N ASP A 67 -7.36 -9.12 8.70
CA ASP A 67 -6.97 -7.94 9.49
C ASP A 67 -6.00 -7.05 8.70
N ASP A 68 -5.00 -7.63 8.03
CA ASP A 68 -4.11 -6.86 7.17
C ASP A 68 -4.83 -6.26 5.97
N GLN A 69 -5.76 -6.99 5.33
CA GLN A 69 -6.59 -6.42 4.25
C GLN A 69 -7.40 -5.22 4.73
N PHE A 70 -8.02 -5.32 5.90
CA PHE A 70 -8.78 -4.21 6.49
C PHE A 70 -7.89 -2.99 6.74
N LYS A 71 -6.66 -3.17 7.24
CA LYS A 71 -5.70 -2.07 7.42
C LYS A 71 -5.31 -1.44 6.08
N TYR A 72 -4.98 -2.24 5.06
CA TYR A 72 -4.64 -1.72 3.73
C TYR A 72 -5.79 -0.91 3.13
N GLN A 73 -7.03 -1.41 3.28
CA GLN A 73 -8.20 -0.68 2.80
C GLN A 73 -8.39 0.64 3.57
N GLN A 74 -8.28 0.61 4.90
CA GLN A 74 -8.38 1.80 5.74
C GLN A 74 -7.34 2.87 5.40
N LEU A 75 -6.10 2.48 5.06
CA LEU A 75 -5.08 3.41 4.58
C LEU A 75 -5.41 4.04 3.22
N ARG A 76 -6.02 3.28 2.30
CA ARG A 76 -6.49 3.83 1.02
C ARG A 76 -7.66 4.78 1.21
N ASP A 77 -8.65 4.39 2.00
CA ASP A 77 -9.81 5.22 2.29
C ASP A 77 -9.40 6.57 2.89
N PHE A 78 -8.40 6.60 3.78
CA PHE A 78 -7.86 7.85 4.30
C PHE A 78 -7.18 8.71 3.23
N ASN A 79 -6.39 8.12 2.33
CA ASN A 79 -5.76 8.88 1.24
C ASN A 79 -6.81 9.49 0.31
N ASP A 80 -7.85 8.72 -0.04
CA ASP A 80 -8.93 9.19 -0.91
C ASP A 80 -9.70 10.35 -0.25
N LEU A 81 -10.04 10.22 1.03
CA LEU A 81 -10.67 11.31 1.81
C LEU A 81 -9.79 12.57 1.87
N MET A 82 -8.48 12.40 2.05
CA MET A 82 -7.55 13.54 2.08
C MET A 82 -7.47 14.25 0.72
N LEU A 83 -7.39 13.50 -0.38
CA LEU A 83 -7.37 14.04 -1.74
C LEU A 83 -8.67 14.80 -2.04
N ASP A 84 -9.82 14.20 -1.73
CA ASP A 84 -11.13 14.82 -1.93
C ASP A 84 -11.26 16.12 -1.12
N ALA A 85 -10.86 16.10 0.16
CA ALA A 85 -10.89 17.29 1.00
C ALA A 85 -9.96 18.39 0.47
N TYR A 86 -8.75 18.04 0.02
CA TYR A 86 -7.79 18.97 -0.56
C TYR A 86 -8.35 19.65 -1.83
N TYR A 87 -8.85 18.86 -2.78
CA TYR A 87 -9.38 19.40 -4.05
C TYR A 87 -10.65 20.23 -3.86
N ASN A 88 -11.44 19.95 -2.83
CA ASN A 88 -12.61 20.76 -2.46
C ASN A 88 -12.27 21.96 -1.55
N ASN A 89 -10.98 22.16 -1.24
CA ASN A 89 -10.49 23.18 -0.33
C ASN A 89 -11.12 23.12 1.09
N ASP A 90 -11.46 21.92 1.55
CA ASP A 90 -12.13 21.69 2.84
C ASP A 90 -11.11 21.41 3.96
N LYS A 91 -10.58 22.49 4.53
CA LYS A 91 -9.67 22.42 5.68
C LYS A 91 -10.31 21.76 6.90
N LYS A 92 -11.64 21.85 7.07
CA LYS A 92 -12.32 21.27 8.24
C LYS A 92 -12.36 19.75 8.13
N GLU A 93 -12.60 19.24 6.93
CA GLU A 93 -12.59 17.81 6.68
C GLU A 93 -11.19 17.21 6.90
N LEU A 94 -10.12 17.87 6.46
CA LEU A 94 -8.76 17.44 6.78
C LEU A 94 -8.51 17.35 8.30
N GLU A 95 -8.92 18.36 9.08
CA GLU A 95 -8.81 18.27 10.54
C GLU A 95 -9.70 17.17 11.15
N HIS A 96 -10.87 16.91 10.57
CA HIS A 96 -11.73 15.80 10.97
C HIS A 96 -11.08 14.44 10.71
N ILE A 97 -10.40 14.27 9.57
CA ILE A 97 -9.68 13.05 9.20
C ILE A 97 -8.64 12.67 10.27
N LYS A 98 -7.94 13.63 10.90
CA LYS A 98 -7.04 13.32 12.03
C LYS A 98 -7.74 12.60 13.17
N SER A 99 -8.97 13.02 13.49
CA SER A 99 -9.78 12.39 14.53
C SER A 99 -10.20 10.98 14.12
N LEU A 100 -10.55 10.76 12.85
CA LEU A 100 -10.86 9.44 12.32
C LEU A 100 -9.65 8.50 12.37
N ILE A 101 -8.45 9.01 12.04
CA ILE A 101 -7.19 8.26 12.16
C ILE A 101 -6.94 7.85 13.61
N ASP A 102 -7.15 8.74 14.58
CA ASP A 102 -6.98 8.42 16.00
C ASP A 102 -7.93 7.32 16.49
N GLN A 103 -9.16 7.29 15.97
CA GLN A 103 -10.19 6.29 16.27
C GLN A 103 -10.01 4.96 15.51
N SER A 104 -9.17 4.94 14.47
CA SER A 104 -8.95 3.76 13.63
C SER A 104 -8.25 2.60 14.35
N SER A 105 -8.25 1.42 13.74
CA SER A 105 -7.54 0.23 14.22
C SER A 105 -6.06 0.17 13.81
N LEU A 106 -5.57 1.20 13.11
CA LEU A 106 -4.19 1.27 12.64
C LEU A 106 -3.17 1.19 13.79
N ALA A 107 -1.98 0.67 13.49
CA ALA A 107 -0.89 0.70 14.45
C ALA A 107 -0.47 2.15 14.75
N LYS A 108 0.12 2.38 15.93
CA LYS A 108 0.55 3.73 16.34
C LYS A 108 1.45 4.41 15.31
N LYS A 109 2.35 3.63 14.68
CA LYS A 109 3.24 4.13 13.63
C LYS A 109 2.45 4.61 12.41
N ASP A 110 1.56 3.79 11.89
CA ASP A 110 0.74 4.13 10.73
C ASP A 110 -0.16 5.33 11.02
N LYS A 111 -0.74 5.43 12.22
CA LYS A 111 -1.49 6.64 12.64
C LYS A 111 -0.63 7.90 12.62
N GLN A 112 0.63 7.81 13.06
CA GLN A 112 1.55 8.94 13.04
C GLN A 112 1.91 9.34 11.60
N GLU A 113 2.16 8.37 10.73
CA GLU A 113 2.45 8.61 9.31
C GLU A 113 1.25 9.24 8.61
N GLN A 114 0.03 8.70 8.79
CA GLN A 114 -1.18 9.26 8.19
C GLN A 114 -1.48 10.67 8.66
N LYS A 115 -1.32 10.98 9.96
CA LYS A 115 -1.50 12.34 10.47
C LYS A 115 -0.48 13.32 9.90
N LEU A 116 0.76 12.89 9.68
CA LEU A 116 1.77 13.70 8.99
C LEU A 116 1.35 14.03 7.55
N LEU A 117 0.71 13.10 6.84
CA LEU A 117 0.17 13.37 5.50
C LEU A 117 -0.95 14.42 5.56
N VAL A 118 -1.85 14.33 6.54
CA VAL A 118 -2.88 15.36 6.76
C VAL A 118 -2.26 16.73 7.02
N ASP A 119 -1.24 16.79 7.89
CA ASP A 119 -0.50 18.03 8.15
C ASP A 119 0.14 18.57 6.86
N GLY A 120 0.66 17.71 6.00
CA GLY A 120 1.16 18.07 4.67
C GLY A 120 0.11 18.66 3.75
N TRP A 121 -1.09 18.10 3.73
CA TRP A 121 -2.19 18.64 2.92
C TRP A 121 -2.63 20.01 3.44
N LEU A 122 -2.79 20.16 4.75
CA LEU A 122 -3.11 21.44 5.39
C LEU A 122 -2.06 22.51 5.09
N GLU A 123 -0.78 22.15 5.20
CA GLU A 123 0.35 23.03 4.85
C GLU A 123 0.30 23.43 3.38
N SER A 124 -0.01 22.49 2.49
CA SER A 124 -0.15 22.74 1.05
C SER A 124 -1.32 23.68 0.70
N MET A 125 -2.27 23.88 1.61
CA MET A 125 -3.42 24.79 1.47
C MET A 125 -3.20 26.16 2.11
N LYS A 126 -2.04 26.41 2.72
CA LYS A 126 -1.69 27.74 3.22
C LYS A 126 -1.46 28.70 2.05
N LYS A 127 -1.88 29.94 2.26
CA LYS A 127 -1.58 31.05 1.35
C LYS A 127 -0.14 31.51 1.53
N PRO A 128 0.45 32.20 0.53
CA PRO A 128 1.83 32.69 0.61
C PRO A 128 2.11 33.67 1.76
N ASP A 129 1.08 34.30 2.32
CA ASP A 129 1.16 35.23 3.46
C ASP A 129 0.99 34.55 4.82
N GLU A 130 0.67 33.26 4.85
CA GLU A 130 0.63 32.46 6.08
C GLU A 130 2.03 31.90 6.41
N ASP A 131 2.38 31.85 7.70
CA ASP A 131 3.68 31.32 8.14
C ASP A 131 3.80 29.82 7.81
N PRO A 132 4.85 29.41 7.06
CA PRO A 132 5.02 28.02 6.69
C PRO A 132 5.49 27.18 7.88
N ASP A 133 4.92 25.98 8.03
CA ASP A 133 5.47 24.98 8.94
C ASP A 133 6.54 24.16 8.20
N ASN A 134 7.75 24.71 8.20
CA ASN A 134 8.92 24.09 7.56
C ASN A 134 9.24 22.69 8.13
N GLU A 135 8.82 22.39 9.36
CA GLU A 135 9.08 21.10 9.98
C GLU A 135 8.18 20.00 9.39
N VAL A 136 6.92 20.33 9.06
CA VAL A 136 6.01 19.41 8.33
C VAL A 136 6.61 19.08 6.97
N GLY A 137 7.01 20.11 6.20
CA GLY A 137 7.63 19.93 4.90
C GLY A 137 8.90 19.07 4.97
N ARG A 138 9.77 19.31 5.96
CA ARG A 138 11.00 18.51 6.18
C ARG A 138 10.67 17.04 6.46
N LYS A 139 9.72 16.75 7.34
CA LYS A 139 9.34 15.37 7.69
C LYS A 139 8.75 14.61 6.51
N ILE A 140 7.94 15.28 5.69
CA ILE A 140 7.37 14.65 4.47
C ILE A 140 8.46 14.32 3.47
N LYS A 141 9.42 15.24 3.24
CA LYS A 141 10.59 14.96 2.40
C LYS A 141 11.37 13.75 2.91
N GLU A 142 11.63 13.69 4.22
CA GLU A 142 12.32 12.54 4.84
C GLU A 142 11.55 11.24 4.63
N GLN A 143 10.23 11.25 4.81
CA GLN A 143 9.38 10.08 4.57
C GLN A 143 9.49 9.61 3.11
N ILE A 144 9.47 10.52 2.13
CA ILE A 144 9.64 10.20 0.71
C ILE A 144 11.03 9.62 0.43
N PHE A 145 12.09 10.24 0.95
CA PHE A 145 13.46 9.80 0.71
C PHE A 145 13.81 8.47 1.40
N ASN A 146 13.17 8.16 2.53
CA ASN A 146 13.34 6.90 3.25
C ASN A 146 12.76 5.70 2.51
N ILE A 147 11.92 5.90 1.48
CA ILE A 147 11.47 4.80 0.62
C ILE A 147 12.61 4.46 -0.37
N PRO A 148 13.22 3.27 -0.28
CA PRO A 148 14.48 2.98 -0.96
C PRO A 148 14.33 2.89 -2.48
N ASN A 149 13.22 2.30 -2.94
CA ASN A 149 12.94 2.11 -4.36
C ASN A 149 11.95 3.16 -4.84
N LEU A 150 12.10 3.62 -6.08
CA LEU A 150 11.04 4.33 -6.81
C LEU A 150 9.95 3.31 -7.13
N ASN A 151 9.08 3.04 -6.16
CA ASN A 151 7.87 2.25 -6.31
C ASN A 151 6.65 3.18 -6.34
N GLU A 152 5.47 2.62 -6.59
CA GLU A 152 4.22 3.40 -6.67
C GLU A 152 3.99 4.27 -5.42
N ALA A 153 4.22 3.75 -4.22
CA ALA A 153 4.05 4.51 -2.98
C ALA A 153 4.94 5.77 -2.93
N LYS A 154 6.21 5.65 -3.35
CA LYS A 154 7.13 6.79 -3.42
C LYS A 154 6.70 7.80 -4.47
N ILE A 155 6.25 7.34 -5.64
CA ILE A 155 5.80 8.19 -6.74
C ILE A 155 4.55 8.97 -6.31
N THR A 156 3.57 8.31 -5.69
CA THR A 156 2.35 8.95 -5.19
C THR A 156 2.66 10.02 -4.14
N LEU A 157 3.47 9.70 -3.12
CA LEU A 157 3.83 10.67 -2.10
C LEU A 157 4.62 11.85 -2.67
N PHE A 158 5.56 11.58 -3.59
CA PHE A 158 6.28 12.63 -4.28
C PHE A 158 5.31 13.53 -5.05
N CYS A 159 4.46 12.96 -5.91
CA CYS A 159 3.48 13.69 -6.72
C CYS A 159 2.57 14.58 -5.87
N ASN A 160 2.09 14.08 -4.72
CA ASN A 160 1.19 14.82 -3.83
C ASN A 160 1.88 16.01 -3.15
N PHE A 161 3.18 15.91 -2.88
CA PHE A 161 3.90 16.88 -2.04
C PHE A 161 5.09 17.55 -2.75
N MET A 162 5.07 17.58 -4.09
CA MET A 162 6.11 18.23 -4.91
C MET A 162 6.34 19.69 -4.51
N ARG A 163 5.28 20.41 -4.11
CA ARG A 163 5.35 21.81 -3.63
C ARG A 163 6.38 22.05 -2.52
N PHE A 164 6.71 21.03 -1.72
CA PHE A 164 7.70 21.22 -0.67
C PHE A 164 9.14 21.26 -1.19
N PHE A 165 9.41 20.73 -2.38
CA PHE A 165 10.73 20.69 -2.98
C PHE A 165 11.01 21.95 -3.80
N ASP A 166 12.30 22.23 -4.03
CA ASP A 166 12.69 23.20 -5.05
C ASP A 166 12.61 22.58 -6.45
N LEU A 167 12.50 23.44 -7.46
CA LEU A 167 12.33 23.04 -8.86
C LEU A 167 13.45 22.14 -9.36
N ASP A 168 14.69 22.33 -8.90
CA ASP A 168 15.83 21.51 -9.34
C ASP A 168 15.73 20.08 -8.78
N THR A 169 15.34 19.96 -7.52
CA THR A 169 15.07 18.67 -6.88
C THR A 169 13.89 17.97 -7.52
N ASP A 170 12.80 18.69 -7.81
CA ASP A 170 11.63 18.14 -8.51
C ASP A 170 12.00 17.61 -9.90
N LYS A 171 12.76 18.38 -10.69
CA LYS A 171 13.25 17.95 -12.01
C LYS A 171 14.11 16.71 -11.92
N MET A 172 15.01 16.64 -10.93
CA MET A 172 15.87 15.49 -10.74
C MET A 172 15.05 14.23 -10.45
N ILE A 173 14.12 14.28 -9.49
CA ILE A 173 13.30 13.13 -9.11
C ILE A 173 12.36 12.74 -10.26
N ALA A 174 11.70 13.70 -10.91
CA ALA A 174 10.83 13.45 -12.05
C ALA A 174 11.58 12.77 -13.21
N THR A 175 12.81 13.20 -13.49
CA THR A 175 13.66 12.58 -14.52
C THR A 175 13.97 11.12 -14.17
N GLN A 176 14.23 10.81 -12.90
CA GLN A 176 14.47 9.43 -12.46
C GLN A 176 13.21 8.57 -12.63
N ILE A 177 12.03 9.08 -12.24
CA ILE A 177 10.74 8.40 -12.39
C ILE A 177 10.46 8.13 -13.88
N ILE A 178 10.55 9.15 -14.73
CA ILE A 178 10.33 9.01 -16.17
C ILE A 178 11.29 7.98 -16.76
N ASN A 179 12.59 8.04 -16.43
CA ASN A 179 13.56 7.10 -16.98
C ASN A 179 13.26 5.64 -16.63
N GLN A 180 12.78 5.38 -15.41
CA GLN A 180 12.41 4.05 -14.95
C GLN A 180 11.11 3.55 -15.61
N TYR A 181 10.12 4.42 -15.76
CA TYR A 181 8.74 4.03 -16.09
C TYR A 181 8.27 4.37 -17.52
N GLN A 182 9.05 5.11 -18.31
CA GLN A 182 8.68 5.53 -19.68
C GLN A 182 8.31 4.40 -20.65
N LYS A 183 8.66 3.15 -20.36
CA LYS A 183 8.36 1.97 -21.18
C LYS A 183 7.23 1.11 -20.60
N GLU A 184 6.71 1.45 -19.43
CA GLU A 184 5.62 0.72 -18.80
C GLU A 184 4.28 1.16 -19.41
N ASN A 185 3.38 0.20 -19.58
CA ASN A 185 2.01 0.43 -20.08
C ASN A 185 0.97 0.42 -18.93
N ASP A 186 1.44 0.64 -17.70
CA ASP A 186 0.57 0.78 -16.53
C ASP A 186 -0.06 2.17 -16.55
N ILE A 187 -1.38 2.23 -16.70
CA ILE A 187 -2.15 3.48 -16.82
C ILE A 187 -2.01 4.31 -15.54
N ASP A 188 -2.07 3.68 -14.37
CA ASP A 188 -2.02 4.37 -13.07
C ASP A 188 -0.65 5.02 -12.85
N ILE A 189 0.42 4.43 -13.40
CA ILE A 189 1.76 5.04 -13.39
C ILE A 189 1.86 6.17 -14.40
N GLN A 190 1.31 6.01 -15.60
CA GLN A 190 1.32 7.06 -16.64
C GLN A 190 0.57 8.31 -16.19
N GLU A 191 -0.57 8.17 -15.51
CA GLU A 191 -1.32 9.29 -14.93
C GLU A 191 -0.51 10.04 -13.88
N LYS A 192 0.20 9.32 -12.99
CA LYS A 192 1.09 9.92 -11.99
C LYS A 192 2.26 10.68 -12.64
N ILE A 193 2.87 10.12 -13.69
CA ILE A 193 3.93 10.81 -14.45
C ILE A 193 3.40 12.09 -15.09
N LEU A 194 2.20 12.04 -15.69
CA LEU A 194 1.57 13.20 -16.28
C LEU A 194 1.30 14.29 -15.23
N ALA A 195 0.77 13.92 -14.06
CA ALA A 195 0.55 14.84 -12.95
C ALA A 195 1.86 15.50 -12.47
N ILE A 196 2.95 14.73 -12.35
CA ILE A 196 4.28 15.25 -12.01
C ILE A 196 4.74 16.29 -13.03
N ILE A 197 4.62 15.99 -14.33
CA ILE A 197 5.01 16.92 -15.40
C ILE A 197 4.17 18.20 -15.33
N ILE A 198 2.85 18.09 -15.14
CA ILE A 198 1.95 19.24 -15.00
C ILE A 198 2.36 20.09 -13.79
N ASN A 199 2.60 19.48 -12.63
CA ASN A 199 2.99 20.18 -11.41
C ASN A 199 4.30 20.96 -11.59
N ILE A 200 5.29 20.41 -12.30
CA ILE A 200 6.54 21.11 -12.63
C ILE A 200 6.29 22.34 -13.53
N LEU A 201 5.34 22.24 -14.46
CA LEU A 201 5.03 23.35 -15.38
C LEU A 201 4.25 24.49 -14.70
N VAL A 202 3.58 24.21 -13.58
CA VAL A 202 2.77 25.17 -12.80
C VAL A 202 3.59 25.86 -11.70
N PHE A 203 4.82 25.43 -11.46
CA PHE A 203 5.72 25.95 -10.42
C PHE A 203 6.02 27.45 -10.57
#